data_AF-A0A058ZKH0-F1
#
_entry.id   AF-A0A058ZKH0-F1
#
_cell.length_a   1.000
_cell.length_b   1.000
_cell.length_c   1.000
_cell.angle_alpha   90.00
_cell.angle_beta   90.00
_cell.angle_gamma   90.00
#
_symmetry.space_group_name_H-M   'P 1'
#
loop_
_entity.id
_entity.type
_entity.pdbx_description
1 polymer ?
#
loop_
_entity_poly.entity_id
_entity_poly.type
_entity_poly.pdbx_seq_one_letter_code
_entity_poly.pdbx_strand_id
1 'polypeptide(L)' 'MKKLLIAYFATATAALAHPGHDAAVVEGQAHWLTQPDHIVVVGLSAALVSLAGIRWSVRRMRALRE' A
#
# COMPACT_ATOMS: atom_id res chain seq x y z
N MET A 1 -10.03 8.96 -5.89
CA MET A 1 -9.33 9.72 -4.83
C MET A 1 -9.54 9.14 -3.43
N LYS A 2 -10.77 8.88 -2.97
CA LYS A 2 -11.03 8.35 -1.61
C LYS A 2 -10.24 7.07 -1.25
N LYS A 3 -10.16 6.10 -2.16
CA LYS A 3 -9.42 4.84 -1.95
C LYS A 3 -7.90 5.05 -1.84
N LEU A 4 -7.35 6.02 -2.58
CA LEU A 4 -5.95 6.40 -2.51
C LEU A 4 -5.63 7.08 -1.18
N LEU A 5 -6.53 7.94 -0.69
CA LEU A 5 -6.38 8.54 0.64
C LEU A 5 -6.42 7.46 1.73
N ILE A 6 -7.32 6.48 1.64
CA ILE A 6 -7.37 5.37 2.60
C ILE A 6 -6.08 4.54 2.55
N ALA A 7 -5.58 4.20 1.36
CA ALA A 7 -4.31 3.50 1.20
C ALA A 7 -3.15 4.31 1.78
N TYR A 8 -3.11 5.62 1.49
CA TYR A 8 -2.13 6.57 2.01
C TYR A 8 -2.16 6.65 3.55
N PHE A 9 -3.34 6.76 4.16
CA PHE A 9 -3.46 6.80 5.62
C PHE A 9 -3.08 5.47 6.27
N ALA A 10 -3.47 4.33 5.66
CA ALA A 10 -3.14 3.01 6.19
C ALA A 10 -1.63 2.72 6.17
N THR A 11 -0.91 3.20 5.15
CA THR A 11 0.55 3.03 5.05
C THR A 11 1.32 4.11 5.82
N ALA A 12 0.85 5.36 5.85
CA ALA A 12 1.46 6.43 6.66
C ALA A 12 1.43 6.13 8.16
N THR A 13 0.37 5.47 8.65
CA THR A 13 0.33 5.02 10.06
C THR A 13 1.34 3.92 10.36
N ALA A 14 1.76 3.12 9.37
CA ALA A 14 2.80 2.11 9.57
C ALA A 14 4.17 2.78 9.84
N ALA A 15 4.47 3.90 9.16
CA ALA A 15 5.66 4.70 9.46
C ALA A 15 5.61 5.34 10.86
N LEU A 16 4.43 5.77 11.32
CA LEU A 16 4.24 6.29 12.70
C LEU A 16 4.38 5.20 13.78
N ALA A 17 4.14 3.93 13.45
CA ALA A 17 4.22 2.84 14.41
C ALA A 17 5.67 2.48 14.80
N HIS A 18 6.66 2.82 13.97
CA HIS A 18 8.06 2.45 14.16
C HIS A 18 8.93 3.71 14.30
N PRO A 19 8.99 4.33 15.49
CA PRO A 19 9.90 5.45 15.73
C PRO A 19 11.37 4.98 15.67
N GLY A 20 12.27 5.86 15.22
CA GLY A 20 13.72 5.62 15.26
C GLY A 20 14.41 5.35 13.92
N HIS A 21 13.76 5.64 12.79
CA HIS A 21 14.45 5.64 11.50
C HIS A 21 15.25 6.94 11.33
N ASP A 22 16.56 6.86 11.12
CA ASP A 22 17.44 8.04 10.98
C ASP A 22 16.95 8.99 9.87
N ALA A 23 16.46 8.42 8.76
CA ALA A 23 15.86 9.20 7.67
C ALA A 23 14.62 9.99 8.12
N ALA A 24 13.82 9.50 9.08
CA ALA A 24 12.66 10.25 9.59
C ALA A 24 13.06 11.48 10.40
N VAL A 25 14.22 11.45 11.05
CA VAL A 25 14.77 12.59 11.80
C VAL A 25 15.25 13.68 10.84
N VAL A 26 15.87 13.27 9.72
CA VAL A 26 16.48 14.19 8.75
C VAL A 26 15.50 14.68 7.68
N GLU A 27 14.67 13.78 7.15
CA GLU A 27 13.78 14.01 6.00
C GLU A 27 12.29 14.13 6.41
N GLY A 28 12.00 13.97 7.72
CA GLY A 28 10.66 14.05 8.28
C GLY A 28 9.85 12.76 8.15
N GLN A 29 8.73 12.65 8.86
CA GLN A 29 7.91 11.42 8.90
C GLN A 29 7.28 11.02 7.55
N ALA A 30 7.26 11.94 6.58
CA ALA A 30 6.73 11.70 5.24
C ALA A 30 7.80 11.21 4.24
N HIS A 31 9.07 11.06 4.64
CA HIS A 31 10.19 10.70 3.75
C HIS A 31 9.94 9.41 2.93
N TRP A 32 9.29 8.42 3.54
CA TRP A 32 8.96 7.15 2.90
C TRP A 32 8.03 7.30 1.68
N LEU A 33 7.34 8.44 1.50
CA LEU A 33 6.52 8.70 0.31
C LEU A 33 7.35 9.14 -0.90
N THR A 34 8.56 9.65 -0.66
CA THR A 34 9.42 10.23 -1.68
C THR A 34 10.66 9.39 -1.96
N GLN A 35 11.01 8.46 -1.06
CA GLN A 35 12.16 7.58 -1.24
C GLN A 35 11.88 6.48 -2.29
N PRO A 36 12.78 6.28 -3.27
CA PRO A 36 12.54 5.36 -4.39
C PRO A 36 12.25 3.91 -4.00
N ASP A 37 12.94 3.40 -2.98
CA ASP A 37 12.77 2.04 -2.46
C ASP A 37 11.37 1.82 -1.89
N HIS A 38 10.85 2.78 -1.13
CA HIS A 38 9.51 2.73 -0.59
C HIS A 38 8.44 2.84 -1.67
N ILE A 39 8.67 3.66 -2.70
CA ILE A 39 7.76 3.75 -3.86
C ILE A 39 7.66 2.38 -4.55
N VAL A 40 8.77 1.64 -4.69
CA VAL A 40 8.76 0.28 -5.24
C VAL A 40 7.92 -0.66 -4.38
N VAL A 41 8.10 -0.64 -3.05
CA VAL A 41 7.32 -1.48 -2.12
C VAL A 41 5.82 -1.19 -2.20
N VAL A 42 5.44 0.09 -2.25
CA VAL A 42 4.03 0.51 -2.41
C VAL A 42 3.48 0.04 -3.75
N GLY A 43 4.25 0.20 -4.84
CA GLY A 43 3.87 -0.26 -6.17
C GLY A 43 3.63 -1.77 -6.24
N LEU A 44 4.54 -2.56 -5.66
CA LEU A 44 4.40 -4.02 -5.59
C LEU A 44 3.19 -4.44 -4.74
N SER A 45 2.98 -3.78 -3.61
CA SER A 45 1.82 -4.04 -2.74
C SER A 45 0.50 -3.77 -3.47
N ALA A 46 0.42 -2.65 -4.22
CA ALA A 46 -0.76 -2.31 -5.02
C ALA A 46 -1.02 -3.35 -6.13
N ALA A 47 0.04 -3.84 -6.79
CA ALA A 47 -0.07 -4.89 -7.80
C ALA A 47 -0.61 -6.20 -7.21
N LEU A 48 -0.10 -6.62 -6.04
CA LEU A 48 -0.57 -7.82 -5.33
C LEU A 48 -2.05 -7.72 -4.95
N VAL A 49 -2.49 -6.60 -4.38
CA VAL A 49 -3.90 -6.36 -4.03
C VAL A 49 -4.78 -6.44 -5.28
N SER A 50 -4.34 -5.85 -6.39
CA SER A 50 -5.07 -5.88 -7.65
C SER A 50 -5.23 -7.30 -8.18
N LEU A 51 -4.15 -8.08 -8.17
CA LEU A 51 -4.17 -9.48 -8.60
C LEU A 51 -5.08 -10.34 -7.71
N ALA A 52 -5.04 -10.13 -6.39
CA ALA A 52 -5.93 -10.82 -5.45
C ALA A 52 -7.40 -10.49 -5.71
N GLY A 53 -7.71 -9.21 -5.96
CA GLY A 53 -9.07 -8.76 -6.30
C GLY A 53 -9.58 -9.35 -7.62
N ILE A 54 -8.74 -9.40 -8.65
CA ILE A 54 -9.07 -10.06 -9.93
C ILE A 54 -9.36 -11.54 -9.69
N ARG A 55 -8.46 -12.24 -8.98
CA ARG A 55 -8.62 -13.67 -8.69
C ARG A 55 -9.89 -13.96 -7.90
N TRP A 56 -10.21 -13.12 -6.90
CA TRP A 56 -11.46 -13.23 -6.15
C TRP A 56 -12.69 -13.04 -7.05
N SER A 57 -12.66 -12.01 -7.90
CA SER A 57 -13.76 -11.71 -8.82
C SER A 57 -14.00 -12.85 -9.82
N VAL A 58 -12.93 -13.42 -10.38
CA VAL A 58 -13.01 -14.58 -11.28
C VAL A 58 -13.61 -15.79 -10.58
N ARG A 59 -13.17 -16.10 -9.35
CA ARG A 59 -13.74 -17.20 -8.56
C ARG A 59 -15.22 -16.98 -8.27
N ARG A 60 -15.60 -15.76 -7.89
CA ARG A 60 -16.98 -15.37 -7.62
C ARG A 60 -17.88 -15.56 -8.85
N MET A 61 -17.42 -15.14 -10.04
CA MET A 61 -18.17 -15.29 -11.29
C MET A 61 -18.37 -16.76 -11.68
N ARG A 62 -17.37 -17.61 -11.47
CA ARG A 62 -17.49 -19.06 -11.73
C ARG A 62 -18.54 -19.70 -10.83
N ALA A 63 -18.51 -19.38 -9.53
CA ALA A 63 -19.50 -19.88 -8.56
C ALA A 63 -20.94 -19.37 -8.77
N LEU A 64 -21.16 -18.37 -9.63
CA LEU A 64 -22.50 -17.88 -10.00
C LEU A 64 -23.01 -18.49 -11.32
N ARG A 65 -22.15 -19.21 -12.05
CA ARG A 65 -22.47 -19.86 -13.32
C ARG A 65 -22.78 -21.36 -13.15
N GLU A 66 -22.52 -21.89 -11.95
CA GLU A 66 -22.91 -23.22 -11.49
C GLU A 66 -24.23 -23.11 -10.70
#